data_AF-A0A1V4SGV8-F1
#
_entry.id   AF-A0A1V4SGV8-F1
#
_cell.length_a   1.000
_cell.length_b   1.000
_cell.length_c   1.000
_cell.angle_alpha   90.00
_cell.angle_beta   90.00
_cell.angle_gamma   90.00
#
_symmetry.space_group_name_H-M   'P 1'
#
loop_
_entity.id
_entity.type
_entity.pdbx_description
1 polymer ?
#
loop_
_entity_poly.entity_id
_entity_poly.type
_entity_poly.pdbx_seq_one_letter_code
_entity_poly.pdbx_strand_id
1 'polypeptide(L)'
;MEHLTHITGFLTRLFSLEYLPVLGDRASLGLLFLFGLLTAFHCIGMCGGLVLSGSMSGKGISHNAAYNAGRVLSYSIIGGLAGGIGHVFSPHGIWKGIVPLLGGIFMILLSIKMLNVFPVLRRLNISLPSSIAKKVFTGRYRSKLIIGLLSGLMPCGPLQMVQLYALGTKSVLSGAVSSFVFALGTVPLVFAFGVVNSALFKKHSKIITVISAVVILILGFNMSGRGLALAGIDLGLPFGGQSKYEYTSAPGITAEVQLIDSEIKAYEYPVIVVKKGIKVRWNLRAAAEELNECNNEIIIPDLKIEKKILPGDNVIEFIPEKAGDIVYTCWMGMIKSKIKVID
;
A
#
# COMPACT_ATOMS: atom_id res chain seq x y z
N MET A 1 14.69 -27.49 5.25
CA MET A 1 13.54 -26.80 5.87
C MET A 1 13.79 -25.30 6.03
N GLU A 2 15.03 -24.86 6.32
CA GLU A 2 15.40 -23.43 6.45
C GLU A 2 15.24 -22.58 5.17
N HIS A 3 15.50 -23.15 3.98
CA HIS A 3 15.26 -22.43 2.73
C HIS A 3 13.78 -22.17 2.47
N LEU A 4 12.89 -23.08 2.91
CA LEU A 4 11.45 -22.90 2.73
C LEU A 4 10.90 -21.81 3.65
N THR A 5 11.40 -21.73 4.89
CA THR A 5 11.03 -20.67 5.85
C THR A 5 11.59 -19.29 5.45
N HIS A 6 12.76 -19.23 4.82
CA HIS A 6 13.29 -17.99 4.26
C HIS A 6 12.45 -17.47 3.08
N ILE A 7 12.00 -18.37 2.20
CA ILE A 7 11.17 -18.01 1.04
C ILE A 7 9.76 -17.63 1.51
N THR A 8 9.14 -18.37 2.42
CA THR A 8 7.84 -18.00 2.96
C THR A 8 7.92 -16.69 3.72
N GLY A 9 8.94 -16.50 4.56
CA GLY A 9 9.20 -15.22 5.23
C GLY A 9 9.39 -14.07 4.25
N PHE A 10 10.21 -14.23 3.22
CA PHE A 10 10.40 -13.21 2.18
C PHE A 10 9.08 -12.86 1.47
N LEU A 11 8.30 -13.87 1.09
CA LEU A 11 6.99 -13.67 0.46
C LEU A 11 6.01 -12.98 1.41
N THR A 12 5.95 -13.37 2.68
CA THR A 12 5.08 -12.73 3.67
C THR A 12 5.47 -11.26 3.84
N ARG A 13 6.75 -10.93 4.01
CA ARG A 13 7.24 -9.55 4.13
C ARG A 13 6.98 -8.72 2.85
N LEU A 14 7.10 -9.36 1.68
CA LEU A 14 6.80 -8.75 0.38
C LEU A 14 5.30 -8.44 0.21
N PHE A 15 4.43 -9.38 0.56
CA PHE A 15 2.98 -9.20 0.49
C PHE A 15 2.43 -8.31 1.61
N SER A 16 3.09 -8.30 2.77
CA SER A 16 2.88 -7.34 3.86
C SER A 16 3.45 -5.96 3.56
N LEU A 17 4.08 -5.79 2.39
CA LEU A 17 4.59 -4.51 1.90
C LEU A 17 5.59 -3.88 2.89
N GLU A 18 6.36 -4.72 3.59
CA GLU A 18 7.27 -4.34 4.67
C GLU A 18 8.60 -3.79 4.14
N TYR A 19 8.97 -4.13 2.90
CA TYR A 19 10.15 -3.60 2.20
C TYR A 19 9.92 -2.23 1.53
N LEU A 20 8.72 -1.66 1.60
CA LEU A 20 8.38 -0.39 0.96
C LEU A 20 8.91 0.87 1.66
N PRO A 21 9.09 0.95 2.99
CA PRO A 21 9.75 2.11 3.58
C PRO A 21 11.23 2.21 3.15
N VAL A 22 11.77 1.19 2.46
CA VAL A 22 13.15 1.16 1.93
C VAL A 22 13.29 2.03 0.68
N LEU A 23 12.16 2.42 0.11
CA LEU A 23 12.07 3.42 -0.94
C LEU A 23 12.26 4.82 -0.32
N GLY A 24 13.46 5.09 0.19
CA GLY A 24 13.84 6.39 0.73
C GLY A 24 13.99 7.47 -0.35
N ASP A 25 14.64 8.57 0.02
CA ASP A 25 14.81 9.83 -0.74
C ASP A 25 15.39 9.65 -2.17
N ARG A 26 15.96 8.46 -2.43
CA ARG A 26 16.38 7.98 -3.75
C ARG A 26 16.03 6.50 -3.88
N ALA A 27 14.75 6.16 -3.86
CA ALA A 27 14.33 4.86 -4.37
C ALA A 27 14.95 4.70 -5.76
N SER A 28 15.99 3.87 -5.85
CA SER A 28 16.64 3.66 -7.15
C SER A 28 15.53 3.17 -8.07
N LEU A 29 15.47 3.70 -9.29
CA LEU A 29 14.48 3.24 -10.28
C LEU A 29 14.49 1.71 -10.37
N GLY A 30 15.64 1.08 -10.10
CA GLY A 30 15.79 -0.37 -9.90
C GLY A 30 14.94 -0.98 -8.78
N LEU A 31 14.82 -0.36 -7.61
CA LEU A 31 13.93 -0.82 -6.52
C LEU A 31 12.45 -0.74 -6.92
N LEU A 32 12.02 0.35 -7.58
CA LEU A 32 10.65 0.47 -8.08
C LEU A 32 10.36 -0.55 -9.18
N PHE A 33 11.32 -0.79 -10.06
CA PHE A 33 11.24 -1.83 -11.08
C PHE A 33 11.13 -3.22 -10.46
N LEU A 34 11.98 -3.53 -9.48
CA LEU A 34 11.97 -4.80 -8.77
C LEU A 34 10.66 -4.98 -7.99
N PHE A 35 10.17 -3.94 -7.33
CA PHE A 35 8.87 -3.94 -6.68
C PHE A 35 7.74 -4.20 -7.69
N GLY A 36 7.78 -3.59 -8.87
CA GLY A 36 6.89 -3.90 -9.99
C GLY A 36 6.96 -5.37 -10.43
N LEU A 37 8.16 -5.91 -10.58
CA LEU A 37 8.38 -7.29 -10.98
C LEU A 37 7.84 -8.28 -9.94
N LEU A 38 8.10 -8.02 -8.66
CA LEU A 38 7.66 -8.85 -7.53
C LEU A 38 6.14 -8.77 -7.33
N THR A 39 5.53 -7.60 -7.52
CA THR A 39 4.07 -7.44 -7.40
C THR A 39 3.31 -7.92 -8.64
N ALA A 40 4.02 -8.24 -9.73
CA ALA A 40 3.39 -8.71 -10.97
C ALA A 40 2.61 -10.03 -10.79
N PHE A 41 2.94 -10.87 -9.80
CA PHE A 41 2.14 -12.05 -9.45
C PHE A 41 0.72 -11.67 -9.00
N HIS A 42 0.56 -10.57 -8.28
CA HIS A 42 -0.76 -10.03 -7.93
C HIS A 42 -1.49 -9.52 -9.18
N CYS A 43 -0.78 -8.85 -10.09
CA CYS A 43 -1.35 -8.37 -11.35
C CYS A 43 -1.80 -9.53 -12.24
N ILE A 44 -1.06 -10.65 -12.28
CA ILE A 44 -1.50 -11.88 -12.93
C ILE A 44 -2.81 -12.37 -12.31
N GLY A 45 -2.95 -12.28 -10.99
CA GLY A 45 -4.15 -12.75 -10.34
C GLY A 45 -5.40 -11.92 -10.58
N MET A 46 -5.28 -10.60 -10.54
CA MET A 46 -6.41 -9.69 -10.76
C MET A 46 -6.68 -9.45 -12.24
N CYS A 47 -5.62 -9.23 -13.03
CA CYS A 47 -5.70 -8.86 -14.45
C CYS A 47 -5.60 -10.07 -15.39
N GLY A 48 -5.25 -11.26 -14.89
CA GLY A 48 -5.03 -12.46 -15.70
C GLY A 48 -6.23 -12.86 -16.55
N GLY A 49 -7.46 -12.73 -16.05
CA GLY A 49 -8.67 -12.97 -16.86
C GLY A 49 -8.83 -12.01 -18.04
N LEU A 50 -8.40 -10.75 -17.86
CA LEU A 50 -8.44 -9.72 -18.91
C LEU A 50 -7.38 -9.96 -19.99
N VAL A 51 -6.21 -10.45 -19.58
CA VAL A 51 -5.09 -10.84 -20.45
C VAL A 51 -5.44 -12.14 -21.21
N LEU A 52 -5.89 -13.18 -20.51
CA LEU A 52 -6.22 -14.49 -21.08
C LEU A 52 -7.40 -14.46 -22.07
N SER A 53 -8.40 -13.60 -21.83
CA SER A 53 -9.53 -13.45 -22.78
C SER A 53 -9.11 -12.93 -24.15
N GLY A 54 -7.97 -12.22 -24.27
CA GLY A 54 -7.39 -11.80 -25.56
C GLY A 54 -6.66 -12.93 -26.29
N SER A 55 -6.00 -13.82 -25.54
CA SER A 55 -5.25 -14.96 -26.10
C SER A 55 -6.15 -16.03 -26.72
N MET A 56 -7.40 -16.15 -26.27
CA MET A 56 -8.37 -17.08 -26.86
C MET A 56 -8.84 -16.71 -28.28
N SER A 57 -8.59 -15.48 -28.76
CA SER A 57 -8.98 -15.03 -30.11
C SER A 57 -7.88 -15.19 -31.18
N GLY A 58 -6.77 -15.90 -30.88
CA GLY A 58 -5.65 -16.09 -31.84
C GLY A 58 -4.79 -14.85 -32.10
N LYS A 59 -5.10 -13.71 -31.46
CA LYS A 59 -4.37 -12.43 -31.54
C LYS A 59 -3.70 -12.07 -30.20
N GLY A 60 -3.40 -13.05 -29.35
CA GLY A 60 -2.99 -12.89 -27.95
C GLY A 60 -1.84 -11.90 -27.73
N ILE A 61 -0.79 -11.98 -28.54
CA ILE A 61 0.38 -11.09 -28.44
C ILE A 61 -0.01 -9.62 -28.62
N SER A 62 -0.72 -9.29 -29.72
CA SER A 62 -1.14 -7.91 -30.01
C SER A 62 -2.09 -7.33 -28.94
N HIS A 63 -2.97 -8.17 -28.37
CA HIS A 63 -3.93 -7.75 -27.36
C HIS A 63 -3.26 -7.54 -26.00
N ASN A 64 -2.29 -8.39 -25.65
CA ASN A 64 -1.48 -8.25 -24.45
C ASN A 64 -0.56 -7.04 -24.52
N ALA A 65 0.02 -6.76 -25.69
CA ALA A 65 0.79 -5.54 -25.93
C ALA A 65 -0.10 -4.29 -25.76
N ALA A 66 -1.29 -4.26 -26.36
CA ALA A 66 -2.23 -3.15 -26.24
C ALA A 66 -2.64 -2.89 -24.79
N TYR A 67 -2.95 -3.95 -24.05
CA TYR A 67 -3.33 -3.86 -22.64
C TYR A 67 -2.19 -3.32 -21.76
N ASN A 68 -0.98 -3.88 -21.89
CA ASN A 68 0.16 -3.44 -21.10
C ASN A 68 0.61 -2.01 -21.47
N ALA A 69 0.52 -1.64 -22.76
CA ALA A 69 0.79 -0.26 -23.19
C ALA A 69 -0.19 0.73 -22.55
N GLY A 70 -1.50 0.42 -22.58
CA GLY A 70 -2.50 1.24 -21.90
C GLY A 70 -2.26 1.32 -20.39
N ARG A 71 -1.86 0.22 -19.76
CA ARG A 71 -1.57 0.14 -18.33
C ARG A 71 -0.36 0.99 -17.91
N VAL A 72 0.76 0.86 -18.62
CA VAL A 72 1.96 1.67 -18.39
C VAL A 72 1.65 3.15 -18.57
N LEU A 73 0.94 3.51 -19.64
CA LEU A 73 0.55 4.90 -19.89
C LEU A 73 -0.35 5.45 -18.78
N SER A 74 -1.37 4.69 -18.38
CA SER A 74 -2.29 5.07 -17.31
C SER A 74 -1.59 5.29 -15.97
N TYR A 75 -0.73 4.35 -15.58
CA TYR A 75 0.00 4.43 -14.31
C TYR A 75 0.92 5.65 -14.29
N SER A 76 1.59 5.93 -15.42
CA SER A 76 2.47 7.09 -15.56
C SER A 76 1.71 8.41 -15.46
N ILE A 77 0.55 8.52 -16.13
CA ILE A 77 -0.30 9.73 -16.07
C ILE A 77 -0.81 9.94 -14.66
N ILE A 78 -1.39 8.92 -14.03
CA ILE A 78 -1.97 9.03 -12.68
C ILE A 78 -0.88 9.28 -11.64
N GLY A 79 0.29 8.65 -11.79
CA GLY A 79 1.46 8.92 -10.97
C GLY A 79 1.95 10.37 -11.08
N GLY A 80 2.01 10.90 -12.31
CA GLY A 80 2.36 12.31 -12.52
C GLY A 80 1.35 13.28 -11.93
N LEU A 81 0.05 12.97 -12.08
CA LEU A 81 -1.02 13.74 -11.44
C LEU A 81 -0.91 13.69 -9.92
N ALA A 82 -0.68 12.51 -9.32
CA ALA A 82 -0.47 12.37 -7.89
C ALA A 82 0.73 13.17 -7.40
N GLY A 83 1.87 13.11 -8.10
CA GLY A 83 3.06 13.89 -7.75
C GLY A 83 2.86 15.40 -7.88
N GLY A 84 2.12 15.86 -8.90
CA GLY A 84 1.72 17.26 -9.01
C GLY A 84 0.79 17.72 -7.90
N ILE A 85 -0.21 16.90 -7.57
CA ILE A 85 -1.14 17.17 -6.46
C ILE A 85 -0.38 17.27 -5.14
N GLY A 86 0.67 16.48 -4.95
CA GLY A 86 1.53 16.56 -3.76
C GLY A 86 2.13 17.95 -3.49
N HIS A 87 2.28 18.80 -4.51
CA HIS A 87 2.73 20.19 -4.35
C HIS A 87 1.69 21.09 -3.65
N VAL A 88 0.40 20.81 -3.87
CA VAL A 88 -0.73 21.66 -3.43
C VAL A 88 -1.51 21.01 -2.27
N PHE A 89 -1.47 19.68 -2.19
CA PHE A 89 -2.33 18.90 -1.32
C PHE A 89 -1.52 17.80 -0.63
N SER A 90 -1.10 18.06 0.60
CA SER A 90 -0.85 16.97 1.55
C SER A 90 -2.22 16.54 2.08
N PRO A 91 -2.64 15.28 1.95
CA PRO A 91 -3.87 14.83 2.60
C PRO A 91 -3.67 14.96 4.12
N HIS A 92 -4.57 15.66 4.82
CA HIS A 92 -4.49 15.84 6.29
C HIS A 92 -5.63 15.03 6.95
N GLY A 93 -5.38 14.52 8.15
CA GLY A 93 -6.37 13.86 9.00
C GLY A 93 -7.07 12.64 8.38
N ILE A 94 -8.40 12.55 8.58
CA ILE A 94 -9.25 11.37 8.36
C ILE A 94 -9.21 10.85 6.91
N TRP A 95 -8.97 11.72 5.93
CA TRP A 95 -8.93 11.34 4.52
C TRP A 95 -7.76 10.40 4.18
N LYS A 96 -6.63 10.50 4.90
CA LYS A 96 -5.50 9.58 4.73
C LYS A 96 -5.88 8.14 5.11
N GLY A 97 -6.79 7.96 6.07
CA GLY A 97 -7.27 6.64 6.50
C GLY A 97 -8.44 6.10 5.66
N ILE A 98 -9.38 6.95 5.24
CA ILE A 98 -10.61 6.50 4.57
C ILE A 98 -10.36 5.89 3.18
N VAL A 99 -9.40 6.44 2.42
CA VAL A 99 -9.08 5.97 1.06
C VAL A 99 -8.53 4.53 1.08
N PRO A 100 -7.48 4.21 1.87
CA PRO A 100 -7.01 2.84 2.00
C PRO A 100 -8.05 1.91 2.66
N LEU A 101 -8.89 2.42 3.58
CA LEU A 101 -9.96 1.62 4.16
C LEU A 101 -11.00 1.19 3.11
N LEU A 102 -11.51 2.14 2.31
CA LEU A 102 -12.51 1.86 1.29
C LEU A 102 -11.97 0.96 0.18
N GLY A 103 -10.73 1.19 -0.27
CA GLY A 103 -10.13 0.32 -1.28
C GLY A 103 -9.80 -1.07 -0.74
N GLY A 104 -9.44 -1.20 0.54
CA GLY A 104 -9.22 -2.49 1.19
C GLY A 104 -10.52 -3.30 1.30
N ILE A 105 -11.62 -2.65 1.71
CA ILE A 105 -12.96 -3.25 1.71
C ILE A 105 -13.36 -3.68 0.30
N PHE A 106 -13.12 -2.83 -0.71
CA PHE A 106 -13.41 -3.18 -2.10
C PHE A 106 -12.61 -4.40 -2.58
N MET A 107 -11.32 -4.51 -2.25
CA MET A 107 -10.49 -5.67 -2.56
C MET A 107 -10.98 -6.94 -1.86
N ILE A 108 -11.40 -6.83 -0.59
CA ILE A 108 -12.00 -7.95 0.16
C ILE A 108 -13.28 -8.42 -0.55
N LEU A 109 -14.20 -7.51 -0.89
CA LEU A 109 -15.43 -7.86 -1.62
C LEU A 109 -15.14 -8.51 -2.98
N LEU A 110 -14.17 -7.97 -3.73
CA LEU A 110 -13.73 -8.53 -5.01
C LEU A 110 -13.19 -9.95 -4.85
N SER A 111 -12.35 -10.21 -3.85
CA SER A 111 -11.78 -11.53 -3.59
C SER A 111 -12.82 -12.57 -3.17
N ILE A 112 -13.76 -12.21 -2.29
CA ILE A 112 -14.87 -13.10 -1.88
C ILE A 112 -15.73 -13.45 -3.09
N LYS A 113 -15.98 -12.49 -3.99
CA LYS A 113 -16.70 -12.71 -5.24
C LYS A 113 -15.94 -13.68 -6.16
N MET A 114 -14.61 -13.55 -6.27
CA MET A 114 -13.78 -14.49 -7.06
C MET A 114 -13.74 -15.91 -6.46
N LEU A 115 -13.80 -16.04 -5.13
CA LEU A 115 -13.89 -17.34 -4.45
C LEU A 115 -15.25 -18.03 -4.61
N ASN A 116 -16.29 -17.30 -5.04
CA ASN A 116 -17.67 -17.80 -5.23
C ASN A 116 -18.24 -18.52 -3.98
N VAL A 117 -17.80 -18.12 -2.77
CA VAL A 117 -18.23 -18.72 -1.49
C VAL A 117 -19.70 -18.41 -1.19
N PHE A 118 -20.18 -17.22 -1.57
CA PHE A 118 -21.56 -16.79 -1.32
C PHE A 118 -22.33 -16.53 -2.63
N PRO A 119 -23.42 -17.28 -2.91
CA PRO A 119 -24.23 -17.08 -4.11
C PRO A 119 -24.99 -15.73 -4.13
N VAL A 120 -25.18 -15.10 -2.97
CA VAL A 120 -25.83 -13.77 -2.86
C VAL A 120 -24.98 -12.66 -3.50
N LEU A 121 -23.66 -12.71 -3.34
CA LEU A 121 -22.73 -11.74 -3.93
C LEU A 121 -22.64 -11.84 -5.47
N ARG A 122 -23.16 -12.93 -6.05
CA ARG A 122 -23.24 -13.14 -7.50
C ARG A 122 -24.23 -12.17 -8.18
N ARG A 123 -25.23 -11.68 -7.44
CA ARG A 123 -26.21 -10.70 -7.94
C ARG A 123 -25.72 -9.25 -7.91
N LEU A 124 -24.66 -8.96 -7.16
CA LEU A 124 -23.99 -7.65 -7.18
C LEU A 124 -23.07 -7.57 -8.40
N ASN A 125 -23.67 -7.45 -9.58
CA ASN A 125 -22.97 -7.04 -10.78
C ASN A 125 -23.29 -5.57 -11.03
N ILE A 126 -22.31 -4.70 -10.76
CA ILE A 126 -22.30 -3.35 -11.31
C ILE A 126 -21.98 -3.53 -12.81
N SER A 127 -23.00 -3.89 -13.58
CA SER A 127 -22.88 -3.97 -15.03
C SER A 127 -22.78 -2.55 -15.57
N LEU A 128 -21.75 -2.29 -16.39
CA LEU A 128 -21.71 -1.07 -17.17
C LEU A 128 -22.99 -1.00 -18.03
N PRO A 129 -23.63 0.19 -18.16
CA PRO A 129 -24.75 0.39 -19.07
C PRO A 129 -24.41 -0.14 -20.46
N SER A 130 -25.34 -0.87 -21.09
CA SER A 130 -25.11 -1.58 -22.35
C SER A 130 -24.60 -0.67 -23.48
N SER A 131 -24.97 0.61 -23.46
CA SER A 131 -24.50 1.66 -24.38
C SER A 131 -23.01 2.00 -24.21
N ILE A 132 -22.52 2.06 -22.97
CA ILE A 132 -21.11 2.32 -22.66
C ILE A 132 -20.29 1.06 -22.96
N ALA A 133 -20.80 -0.11 -22.58
CA ALA A 133 -20.16 -1.39 -22.88
C ALA A 133 -20.00 -1.60 -24.40
N LYS A 134 -21.05 -1.37 -25.20
CA LYS A 134 -20.93 -1.47 -26.67
C LYS A 134 -19.94 -0.45 -27.24
N LYS A 135 -19.91 0.79 -26.75
CA LYS A 135 -18.99 1.82 -27.31
C LYS A 135 -17.53 1.59 -26.92
N VAL A 136 -17.27 1.01 -25.75
CA VAL A 136 -15.90 0.71 -25.24
C VAL A 136 -15.37 -0.65 -25.70
N PHE A 137 -16.22 -1.66 -25.85
CA PHE A 137 -15.81 -3.04 -26.15
C PHE A 137 -15.96 -3.46 -27.64
N THR A 138 -16.31 -2.56 -28.56
CA THR A 138 -16.57 -2.88 -29.99
C THR A 138 -15.33 -3.10 -30.85
N GLY A 139 -14.13 -2.71 -30.40
CA GLY A 139 -12.88 -2.96 -31.12
C GLY A 139 -12.01 -3.98 -30.38
N ARG A 140 -11.70 -5.13 -30.99
CA ARG A 140 -10.88 -6.20 -30.36
C ARG A 140 -9.55 -5.67 -29.77
N TYR A 141 -8.82 -4.84 -30.52
CA TYR A 141 -7.57 -4.19 -30.07
C TYR A 141 -7.82 -2.94 -29.19
N ARG A 142 -8.68 -2.02 -29.64
CA ARG A 142 -8.99 -0.76 -28.93
C ARG A 142 -9.58 -0.99 -27.54
N SER A 143 -10.43 -2.01 -27.38
CA SER A 143 -11.01 -2.38 -26.08
C SER A 143 -9.94 -2.78 -25.07
N LYS A 144 -8.91 -3.54 -25.48
CA LYS A 144 -7.81 -3.95 -24.59
C LYS A 144 -6.94 -2.76 -24.17
N LEU A 145 -6.68 -1.84 -25.10
CA LEU A 145 -6.00 -0.59 -24.80
C LEU A 145 -6.80 0.27 -23.80
N ILE A 146 -8.12 0.41 -24.00
CA ILE A 146 -8.99 1.17 -23.09
C ILE A 146 -9.05 0.51 -21.71
N ILE A 147 -9.16 -0.82 -21.62
CA ILE A 147 -9.11 -1.54 -20.35
C ILE A 147 -7.75 -1.31 -19.65
N GLY A 148 -6.66 -1.31 -20.41
CA GLY A 148 -5.33 -0.92 -19.90
C GLY A 148 -5.34 0.51 -19.36
N LEU A 149 -5.90 1.47 -20.10
CA LEU A 149 -6.01 2.86 -19.67
C LEU A 149 -6.83 3.03 -18.39
N LEU A 150 -7.87 2.24 -18.20
CA LEU A 150 -8.70 2.27 -17.00
C LEU A 150 -8.04 1.56 -15.81
N SER A 151 -7.02 0.73 -16.03
CA SER A 151 -6.40 -0.05 -14.96
C SER A 151 -5.67 0.79 -13.91
N GLY A 152 -5.19 1.99 -14.27
CA GLY A 152 -4.56 2.88 -13.29
C GLY A 152 -5.53 3.49 -12.28
N LEU A 153 -6.84 3.38 -12.52
CA LEU A 153 -7.90 3.78 -11.58
C LEU A 153 -8.29 2.63 -10.63
N MET A 154 -7.70 1.44 -10.77
CA MET A 154 -8.02 0.32 -9.90
C MET A 154 -7.41 0.51 -8.51
N PRO A 155 -8.19 0.36 -7.43
CA PRO A 155 -7.67 0.42 -6.07
C PRO A 155 -6.97 -0.90 -5.75
N CYS A 156 -5.68 -1.02 -6.10
CA CYS A 156 -4.84 -2.12 -5.66
C CYS A 156 -3.68 -1.61 -4.83
N GLY A 157 -3.38 -2.33 -3.73
CA GLY A 157 -2.37 -1.93 -2.75
C GLY A 157 -1.03 -1.50 -3.37
N PRO A 158 -0.41 -2.32 -4.25
CA PRO A 158 0.86 -1.93 -4.89
C PRO A 158 0.79 -0.61 -5.67
N LEU A 159 -0.28 -0.40 -6.44
CA LEU A 159 -0.44 0.83 -7.22
C LEU A 159 -0.67 2.05 -6.32
N GLN A 160 -1.47 1.90 -5.27
CA GLN A 160 -1.72 2.99 -4.33
C GLN A 160 -0.48 3.38 -3.54
N MET A 161 0.40 2.42 -3.21
CA MET A 161 1.67 2.75 -2.58
C MET A 161 2.56 3.57 -3.50
N VAL A 162 2.62 3.21 -4.78
CA VAL A 162 3.39 3.97 -5.77
C VAL A 162 2.76 5.34 -6.02
N GLN A 163 1.43 5.47 -5.97
CA GLN A 163 0.74 6.76 -6.04
C GLN A 163 0.97 7.63 -4.80
N LEU A 164 1.00 7.04 -3.60
CA LEU A 164 1.36 7.75 -2.37
C LEU A 164 2.82 8.18 -2.38
N TYR A 165 3.73 7.32 -2.82
CA TYR A 165 5.14 7.68 -3.05
C TYR A 165 5.24 8.83 -4.06
N ALA A 166 4.55 8.72 -5.20
CA ALA A 166 4.51 9.78 -6.21
C ALA A 166 4.03 11.11 -5.62
N LEU A 167 2.96 11.08 -4.81
CA LEU A 167 2.47 12.25 -4.07
C LEU A 167 3.54 12.83 -3.12
N GLY A 168 4.29 11.99 -2.42
CA GLY A 168 5.42 12.40 -1.58
C GLY A 168 6.54 13.11 -2.34
N THR A 169 6.79 12.75 -3.62
CA THR A 169 7.83 13.40 -4.44
C THR A 169 7.55 14.86 -4.78
N LYS A 170 6.30 15.35 -4.63
CA LYS A 170 5.87 16.73 -4.92
C LYS A 170 6.25 17.23 -6.33
N SER A 171 6.48 16.32 -7.27
CA SER A 171 6.91 16.61 -8.64
C SER A 171 6.13 15.74 -9.62
N VAL A 172 5.54 16.37 -10.63
CA VAL A 172 4.83 15.67 -11.71
C VAL A 172 5.76 14.70 -12.42
N LEU A 173 6.99 15.13 -12.70
CA LEU A 173 7.96 14.31 -13.45
C LEU A 173 8.42 13.12 -12.61
N SER A 174 8.78 13.34 -11.34
CA SER A 174 9.24 12.27 -10.45
C SER A 174 8.12 11.26 -10.18
N GLY A 175 6.88 11.73 -9.97
CA GLY A 175 5.70 10.89 -9.82
C GLY A 175 5.35 10.07 -11.08
N ALA A 176 5.50 10.65 -12.27
CA ALA A 176 5.28 9.95 -13.53
C ALA A 176 6.35 8.89 -13.79
N VAL A 177 7.63 9.23 -13.62
CA VAL A 177 8.77 8.33 -13.85
C VAL A 177 8.76 7.16 -12.86
N SER A 178 8.48 7.41 -11.58
CA SER A 178 8.38 6.34 -10.58
C SER A 178 7.28 5.33 -10.92
N SER A 179 6.09 5.82 -11.29
CA SER A 179 4.96 4.98 -11.68
C SER A 179 5.19 4.26 -13.01
N PHE A 180 5.88 4.92 -13.95
CA PHE A 180 6.28 4.33 -15.22
C PHE A 180 7.22 3.14 -15.02
N VAL A 181 8.28 3.32 -14.22
CA VAL A 181 9.28 2.27 -13.95
C VAL A 181 8.67 1.11 -13.17
N PHE A 182 7.81 1.40 -12.20
CA PHE A 182 7.01 0.38 -11.54
C PHE A 182 6.14 -0.41 -12.53
N ALA A 183 5.42 0.28 -13.41
CA ALA A 183 4.58 -0.35 -14.42
C ALA A 183 5.41 -1.23 -15.36
N LEU A 184 6.57 -0.75 -15.83
CA LEU A 184 7.51 -1.53 -16.65
C LEU A 184 7.98 -2.80 -15.94
N GLY A 185 8.27 -2.74 -14.64
CA GLY A 185 8.62 -3.93 -13.85
C GLY A 185 7.56 -5.02 -13.91
N THR A 186 6.28 -4.64 -13.99
CA THR A 186 5.18 -5.60 -14.06
C THR A 186 4.96 -6.21 -15.45
N VAL A 187 5.44 -5.57 -16.52
CA VAL A 187 5.15 -5.96 -17.91
C VAL A 187 5.72 -7.35 -18.26
N PRO A 188 6.99 -7.70 -17.97
CA PRO A 188 7.56 -8.99 -18.36
C PRO A 188 6.73 -10.17 -17.86
N LEU A 189 6.32 -10.16 -16.58
CA LEU A 189 5.58 -11.26 -15.97
C LEU A 189 4.14 -11.35 -16.51
N VAL A 190 3.45 -10.21 -16.62
CA VAL A 190 2.05 -10.17 -17.11
C VAL A 190 1.99 -10.51 -18.61
N PHE A 191 2.96 -10.03 -19.39
CA PHE A 191 3.08 -10.35 -20.81
C PHE A 191 3.43 -11.82 -21.02
N ALA A 192 4.39 -12.36 -20.26
CA ALA A 192 4.70 -13.79 -20.27
C ALA A 192 3.48 -14.63 -19.91
N PHE A 193 2.73 -14.26 -18.87
CA PHE A 193 1.49 -14.94 -18.50
C PHE A 193 0.45 -14.92 -19.62
N GLY A 194 0.36 -13.83 -20.38
CA GLY A 194 -0.55 -13.71 -21.51
C GLY A 194 -0.15 -14.52 -22.75
N VAL A 195 1.15 -14.73 -22.97
CA VAL A 195 1.70 -15.49 -24.12
C VAL A 195 1.83 -16.98 -23.83
N VAL A 196 2.21 -17.35 -22.60
CA VAL A 196 2.41 -18.75 -22.21
C VAL A 196 1.07 -19.49 -22.24
N ASN A 197 1.07 -20.51 -23.10
CA ASN A 197 -0.02 -21.28 -23.66
C ASN A 197 -1.31 -21.39 -22.82
N SER A 198 -2.40 -20.84 -23.37
CA SER A 198 -3.78 -20.97 -22.87
C SER A 198 -4.22 -22.41 -22.56
N ALA A 199 -3.55 -23.43 -23.11
CA ALA A 199 -3.84 -24.84 -22.86
C ALA A 199 -3.41 -25.35 -21.46
N LEU A 200 -2.21 -24.98 -20.98
CA LEU A 200 -1.72 -25.40 -19.64
C LEU A 200 -2.58 -24.78 -18.52
N PHE A 201 -2.97 -23.52 -18.74
CA PHE A 201 -3.73 -22.72 -17.79
C PHE A 201 -5.23 -22.97 -17.82
N LYS A 202 -5.82 -23.43 -18.93
CA LYS A 202 -7.22 -23.89 -18.91
C LYS A 202 -7.44 -24.97 -17.85
N LYS A 203 -6.52 -25.93 -17.75
CA LYS A 203 -6.56 -27.03 -16.77
C LYS A 203 -6.39 -26.55 -15.31
N HIS A 204 -5.67 -25.45 -15.08
CA HIS A 204 -5.35 -24.93 -13.74
C HIS A 204 -6.01 -23.57 -13.44
N SER A 205 -6.92 -23.11 -14.29
CA SER A 205 -7.56 -21.78 -14.22
C SER A 205 -8.28 -21.56 -12.88
N LYS A 206 -8.91 -22.61 -12.36
CA LYS A 206 -9.56 -22.62 -11.05
C LYS A 206 -8.57 -22.42 -9.90
N ILE A 207 -7.44 -23.13 -9.93
CA ILE A 207 -6.38 -23.01 -8.90
C ILE A 207 -5.79 -21.61 -8.92
N ILE A 208 -5.47 -21.08 -10.11
CA ILE A 208 -4.92 -19.73 -10.26
C ILE A 208 -5.91 -18.68 -9.75
N THR A 209 -7.20 -18.82 -10.08
CA THR A 209 -8.25 -17.90 -9.59
C THR A 209 -8.33 -17.92 -8.06
N VAL A 210 -8.30 -19.10 -7.44
CA VAL A 210 -8.33 -19.24 -5.97
C VAL A 210 -7.09 -18.64 -5.33
N ILE A 211 -5.89 -18.97 -5.80
CA ILE A 211 -4.62 -18.40 -5.29
C ILE A 211 -4.65 -16.88 -5.38
N SER A 212 -5.05 -16.36 -6.55
CA SER A 212 -5.14 -14.92 -6.82
C SER A 212 -6.10 -14.22 -5.87
N ALA A 213 -7.26 -14.81 -5.65
CA ALA A 213 -8.26 -14.26 -4.77
C ALA A 213 -7.84 -14.33 -3.29
N VAL A 214 -7.12 -15.37 -2.85
CA VAL A 214 -6.51 -15.42 -1.52
C VAL A 214 -5.46 -14.30 -1.36
N VAL A 215 -4.61 -14.08 -2.37
CA VAL A 215 -3.63 -12.98 -2.36
C VAL A 215 -4.33 -11.62 -2.31
N ILE A 216 -5.36 -11.40 -3.12
CA ILE A 216 -6.17 -10.15 -3.10
C ILE A 216 -6.84 -9.97 -1.74
N LEU A 217 -7.34 -11.03 -1.12
CA LEU A 217 -7.98 -10.99 0.20
C LEU A 217 -6.97 -10.55 1.28
N ILE A 218 -5.79 -11.16 1.31
CA ILE A 218 -4.72 -10.80 2.25
C ILE A 218 -4.30 -9.34 2.06
N LEU A 219 -4.12 -8.89 0.82
CA LEU A 219 -3.77 -7.50 0.53
C LEU A 219 -4.90 -6.54 0.92
N GLY A 220 -6.16 -6.93 0.71
CA GLY A 220 -7.32 -6.16 1.12
C GLY A 220 -7.38 -5.97 2.65
N PHE A 221 -7.13 -7.02 3.43
CA PHE A 221 -7.03 -6.90 4.89
C PHE A 221 -5.87 -6.01 5.33
N ASN A 222 -4.70 -6.13 4.71
CA ASN A 222 -3.56 -5.27 5.00
C ASN A 222 -3.87 -3.79 4.71
N MET A 223 -4.51 -3.53 3.58
CA MET A 223 -4.87 -2.18 3.16
C MET A 223 -5.95 -1.56 4.06
N SER A 224 -6.96 -2.34 4.46
CA SER A 224 -7.95 -1.92 5.44
C SER A 224 -7.32 -1.64 6.80
N GLY A 225 -6.38 -2.49 7.24
CA GLY A 225 -5.63 -2.31 8.49
C GLY A 225 -4.81 -1.01 8.51
N ARG A 226 -4.16 -0.66 7.38
CA ARG A 226 -3.48 0.63 7.22
C ARG A 226 -4.46 1.79 7.38
N GLY A 227 -5.60 1.74 6.70
CA GLY A 227 -6.62 2.78 6.81
C GLY A 227 -7.16 2.96 8.21
N LEU A 228 -7.32 1.87 8.96
CA LEU A 228 -7.75 1.92 10.36
C LEU A 228 -6.66 2.47 11.29
N ALA A 229 -5.39 2.10 11.06
CA ALA A 229 -4.26 2.62 11.85
C ALA A 229 -4.10 4.14 11.67
N LEU A 230 -4.27 4.62 10.43
CA LEU A 230 -4.32 6.06 10.11
C LEU A 230 -5.53 6.77 10.74
N ALA A 231 -6.58 6.02 11.09
CA ALA A 231 -7.73 6.52 11.84
C ALA A 231 -7.58 6.36 13.38
N GLY A 232 -6.43 5.85 13.87
CA GLY A 232 -6.15 5.67 15.30
C GLY A 232 -6.52 4.30 15.87
N ILE A 233 -7.02 3.37 15.06
CA ILE A 233 -7.47 2.05 15.53
C ILE A 233 -6.49 0.98 15.06
N ASP A 234 -5.73 0.38 15.99
CA ASP A 234 -4.90 -0.80 15.70
C ASP A 234 -5.62 -2.08 16.13
N LEU A 235 -6.14 -2.84 15.16
CA LEU A 235 -6.79 -4.13 15.41
C LEU A 235 -5.81 -5.26 15.77
N GLY A 236 -4.50 -4.98 15.88
CA GLY A 236 -3.48 -5.99 16.17
C GLY A 236 -3.38 -7.09 15.12
N LEU A 237 -3.85 -6.83 13.89
CA LEU A 237 -3.87 -7.82 12.81
C LEU A 237 -2.43 -8.21 12.43
N PRO A 238 -2.10 -9.52 12.34
CA PRO A 238 -0.73 -10.03 12.29
C PRO A 238 0.03 -9.78 10.98
N PHE A 239 -0.59 -9.09 10.00
CA PHE A 239 -0.05 -8.96 8.65
C PHE A 239 0.59 -7.60 8.34
N GLY A 240 0.43 -6.59 9.22
CA GLY A 240 1.18 -5.34 9.13
C GLY A 240 2.34 -5.38 10.12
N GLY A 241 3.58 -5.23 9.63
CA GLY A 241 4.84 -5.38 10.37
C GLY A 241 4.71 -5.09 11.87
N GLN A 242 4.94 -6.12 12.68
CA GLN A 242 5.07 -5.94 14.11
C GLN A 242 6.41 -5.27 14.35
N SER A 243 6.39 -3.97 14.67
CA SER A 243 7.54 -3.29 15.23
C SER A 243 7.99 -4.06 16.46
N LYS A 244 9.26 -4.49 16.48
CA LYS A 244 9.90 -4.85 17.74
C LYS A 244 9.80 -3.62 18.63
N TYR A 245 9.44 -3.84 19.89
CA TYR A 245 9.19 -2.75 20.82
C TYR A 245 10.44 -2.54 21.64
N GLU A 246 11.19 -1.49 21.33
CA GLU A 246 12.20 -0.94 22.24
C GLU A 246 11.46 -0.08 23.27
N TYR A 247 11.38 -0.58 24.51
CA TYR A 247 10.69 0.08 25.61
C TYR A 247 11.60 1.17 26.18
N THR A 248 11.21 2.43 26.03
CA THR A 248 11.89 3.53 26.73
C THR A 248 10.99 4.04 27.86
N SER A 249 11.50 4.00 29.09
CA SER A 249 10.85 4.56 30.28
C SER A 249 11.58 5.83 30.70
N ALA A 250 10.81 6.82 31.18
CA ALA A 250 11.33 8.13 31.57
C ALA A 250 12.43 8.00 32.66
N PRO A 251 13.60 8.65 32.54
CA PRO A 251 14.67 8.59 33.55
C PRO A 251 14.35 9.31 34.86
N GLY A 252 13.26 10.07 34.93
CA GLY A 252 12.87 10.80 36.13
C GLY A 252 11.56 11.54 35.95
N ILE A 253 10.66 11.37 36.91
CA ILE A 253 9.46 12.20 37.05
C ILE A 253 9.88 13.42 37.87
N THR A 254 10.27 14.52 37.23
CA THR A 254 10.11 15.83 37.85
C THR A 254 8.61 16.08 37.94
N ALA A 255 8.09 16.41 39.12
CA ALA A 255 6.66 16.32 39.52
C ALA A 255 5.60 16.97 38.60
N GLU A 256 5.97 17.66 37.52
CA GLU A 256 5.08 18.36 36.60
C GLU A 256 5.15 17.89 35.13
N VAL A 257 6.24 17.23 34.69
CA VAL A 257 6.44 16.83 33.28
C VAL A 257 7.21 15.50 33.18
N GLN A 258 6.73 14.60 32.32
CA GLN A 258 7.39 13.36 31.92
C GLN A 258 8.31 13.62 30.72
N LEU A 259 9.62 13.53 30.93
CA LEU A 259 10.61 13.64 29.86
C LEU A 259 10.88 12.26 29.26
N ILE A 260 10.68 12.13 27.95
CA ILE A 260 10.95 10.90 27.21
C ILE A 260 11.88 11.24 26.06
N ASP A 261 12.99 10.52 25.97
CA ASP A 261 13.89 10.59 24.82
C ASP A 261 13.85 9.24 24.12
N SER A 262 13.57 9.24 22.83
CA SER A 262 13.65 8.03 22.01
C SER A 262 14.23 8.35 20.65
N GLU A 263 14.61 7.31 19.90
CA GLU A 263 15.17 7.45 18.57
C GLU A 263 14.26 6.79 17.53
N ILE A 264 14.10 7.44 16.38
CA ILE A 264 13.40 6.88 15.23
C ILE A 264 14.39 6.09 14.39
N LYS A 265 14.01 4.87 13.99
CA LYS A 265 14.74 4.08 12.98
C LYS A 265 13.95 4.11 11.68
N ALA A 266 14.61 3.79 10.57
CA ALA A 266 14.04 3.84 9.23
C ALA A 266 12.74 3.03 9.07
N TYR A 267 12.56 1.97 9.87
CA TYR A 267 11.45 1.00 9.76
C TYR A 267 10.76 0.69 11.08
N GLU A 268 11.20 1.29 12.18
CA GLU A 268 10.78 0.90 13.52
C GLU A 268 10.56 2.15 14.37
N TYR A 269 9.40 2.20 15.01
CA TYR A 269 8.98 3.29 15.88
C TYR A 269 8.96 2.82 17.35
N PRO A 270 9.55 3.59 18.28
CA PRO A 270 9.75 3.15 19.66
C PRO A 270 8.43 3.04 20.45
N VAL A 271 8.34 2.14 21.42
CA VAL A 271 7.20 2.18 22.35
C VAL A 271 7.60 2.98 23.57
N ILE A 272 6.82 4.04 23.82
CA ILE A 272 6.99 4.88 24.98
C ILE A 272 5.90 4.56 26.00
N VAL A 273 6.25 4.56 27.28
CA VAL A 273 5.31 4.34 28.38
C VAL A 273 5.18 5.63 29.18
N VAL A 274 3.97 6.14 29.32
CA VAL A 274 3.64 7.42 29.97
C VAL A 274 2.54 7.22 31.01
N LYS A 275 2.52 8.04 32.05
CA LYS A 275 1.41 8.13 33.02
C LYS A 275 0.32 9.05 32.54
N LYS A 276 -0.92 8.65 32.78
CA LYS A 276 -2.13 9.44 32.57
C LYS A 276 -2.09 10.73 33.39
N GLY A 277 -2.60 11.82 32.82
CA GLY A 277 -2.80 13.10 33.52
C GLY A 277 -1.55 13.94 33.77
N ILE A 278 -0.34 13.44 33.44
CA ILE A 278 0.91 14.20 33.59
C ILE A 278 1.39 14.64 32.20
N LYS A 279 1.74 15.92 32.04
CA LYS A 279 2.26 16.46 30.78
C LYS A 279 3.48 15.66 30.31
N VAL A 280 3.48 15.27 29.05
CA VAL A 280 4.60 14.56 28.41
C VAL A 280 5.33 15.54 27.51
N ARG A 281 6.66 15.58 27.62
CA ARG A 281 7.56 16.17 26.65
C ARG A 281 8.41 15.05 26.08
N TRP A 282 8.05 14.62 24.87
CA TRP A 282 8.72 13.55 24.17
C TRP A 282 9.66 14.15 23.13
N ASN A 283 10.96 13.97 23.32
CA ASN A 283 11.98 14.26 22.33
C ASN A 283 12.24 13.01 21.48
N LEU A 284 11.84 13.08 20.22
CA LEU A 284 12.12 12.05 19.24
C LEU A 284 13.32 12.46 18.39
N ARG A 285 14.44 11.77 18.61
CA ARG A 285 15.68 11.97 17.87
C ARG A 285 15.63 11.25 16.53
N ALA A 286 16.07 11.93 15.49
CA ALA A 286 16.14 11.37 14.15
C ALA A 286 17.51 11.64 13.52
N ALA A 287 18.28 10.57 13.32
CA ALA A 287 19.49 10.62 12.49
C ALA A 287 19.10 10.90 11.03
N ALA A 288 19.90 11.70 10.32
CA ALA A 288 19.59 12.08 8.94
C ALA A 288 19.54 10.84 8.01
N GLU A 289 20.32 9.81 8.32
CA GLU A 289 20.44 8.57 7.57
C GLU A 289 19.25 7.63 7.80
N GLU A 290 18.57 7.76 8.93
CA GLU A 290 17.41 6.95 9.31
C GLU A 290 16.08 7.59 8.82
N LEU A 291 16.12 8.85 8.39
CA LEU A 291 14.96 9.53 7.82
C LEU A 291 14.74 9.17 6.34
N ASN A 292 13.48 8.95 6.00
CA ASN A 292 13.01 8.65 4.66
C ASN A 292 11.67 9.32 4.40
N GLU A 293 11.22 9.29 3.15
CA GLU A 293 9.95 9.87 2.74
C GLU A 293 8.73 9.22 3.38
N CYS A 294 8.87 8.09 4.09
CA CYS A 294 7.78 7.45 4.82
C CYS A 294 7.74 7.92 6.27
N ASN A 295 8.89 8.02 6.96
CA ASN A 295 8.96 8.32 8.40
C ASN A 295 9.26 9.80 8.76
N ASN A 296 9.39 10.68 7.76
CA ASN A 296 9.60 12.12 7.93
C ASN A 296 8.41 12.89 8.53
N GLU A 297 7.30 12.21 8.82
CA GLU A 297 6.14 12.77 9.50
C GLU A 297 5.44 11.69 10.33
N ILE A 298 5.09 12.04 11.57
CA ILE A 298 4.35 11.20 12.51
C ILE A 298 2.94 11.75 12.69
N ILE A 299 1.98 10.84 12.69
CA ILE A 299 0.57 11.09 12.91
C ILE A 299 0.14 10.36 14.17
N ILE A 300 -0.41 11.11 15.13
CA ILE A 300 -1.02 10.60 16.37
C ILE A 300 -2.51 11.00 16.36
N PRO A 301 -3.39 10.16 15.79
CA PRO A 301 -4.79 10.53 15.53
C PRO A 301 -5.57 10.92 16.79
N ASP A 302 -5.44 10.14 17.87
CA ASP A 302 -6.17 10.38 19.12
C ASP A 302 -5.81 11.71 19.78
N LEU A 303 -4.56 12.15 19.61
CA LEU A 303 -4.06 13.43 20.13
C LEU A 303 -4.22 14.58 19.13
N LYS A 304 -4.68 14.30 17.89
CA LYS A 304 -4.73 15.26 16.78
C LYS A 304 -3.38 15.92 16.49
N ILE A 305 -2.29 15.18 16.64
CA ILE A 305 -0.93 15.66 16.40
C ILE A 305 -0.47 15.13 15.04
N GLU A 306 -0.09 16.04 14.14
CA GLU A 306 0.68 15.75 12.93
C GLU A 306 2.01 16.51 13.06
N LYS A 307 3.14 15.80 13.15
CA LYS A 307 4.46 16.37 13.39
C LYS A 307 5.44 15.93 12.31
N LYS A 308 5.95 16.90 11.54
CA LYS A 308 7.11 16.69 10.68
C LYS A 308 8.36 16.44 11.52
N ILE A 309 9.12 15.44 11.11
CA ILE A 309 10.36 15.01 11.74
C ILE A 309 11.52 15.52 10.90
N LEU A 310 12.40 16.30 11.52
CA LEU A 310 13.62 16.85 10.94
C LEU A 310 14.84 16.12 11.52
N PRO A 311 15.99 16.12 10.83
CA PRO A 311 17.23 15.63 11.42
C PRO A 311 17.54 16.33 12.75
N GLY A 312 17.87 15.56 13.78
CA GLY A 312 18.11 16.04 15.15
C GLY A 312 16.90 15.83 16.08
N ASP A 313 16.69 16.78 16.99
CA ASP A 313 15.68 16.71 18.05
C ASP A 313 14.30 17.17 17.57
N ASN A 314 13.27 16.35 17.83
CA ASN A 314 11.89 16.67 17.51
C ASN A 314 11.01 16.54 18.75
N VAL A 315 10.68 17.68 19.34
CA VAL A 315 9.86 17.70 20.55
C VAL A 315 8.37 17.66 20.22
N ILE A 316 7.66 16.73 20.87
CA ILE A 316 6.22 16.54 20.86
C ILE A 316 5.72 16.67 22.31
N GLU A 317 4.79 17.59 22.55
CA GLU A 317 4.19 17.79 23.88
C GLU A 317 2.71 17.43 23.86
N PHE A 318 2.26 16.68 24.87
CA PHE A 318 0.85 16.28 25.00
C PHE A 318 0.49 15.92 26.46
N ILE A 319 -0.80 15.82 26.74
CA ILE A 319 -1.32 15.35 28.03
C ILE A 319 -2.21 14.13 27.75
N PRO A 320 -1.83 12.91 28.18
CA PRO A 320 -2.65 11.73 27.98
C PRO A 320 -3.82 11.71 28.99
N GLU A 321 -5.04 11.92 28.52
CA GLU A 321 -6.23 12.02 29.38
C GLU A 321 -6.82 10.65 29.80
N LYS A 322 -6.53 9.58 29.06
CA LYS A 322 -7.10 8.25 29.26
C LYS A 322 -6.00 7.19 29.24
N ALA A 323 -6.11 6.20 30.14
CA ALA A 323 -5.24 5.03 30.13
C ALA A 323 -5.58 4.13 28.93
N GLY A 324 -4.57 3.42 28.41
CA GLY A 324 -4.69 2.59 27.21
C GLY A 324 -3.54 2.81 26.24
N ASP A 325 -3.59 2.10 25.11
CA ASP A 325 -2.61 2.25 24.03
C ASP A 325 -3.09 3.33 23.05
N ILE A 326 -2.32 4.40 22.90
CA ILE A 326 -2.54 5.41 21.85
C ILE A 326 -1.68 5.03 20.64
N VAL A 327 -2.32 4.81 19.50
CA VAL A 327 -1.64 4.42 18.27
C VAL A 327 -1.03 5.64 17.60
N TYR A 328 0.21 5.51 17.12
CA TYR A 328 0.82 6.49 16.24
C TYR A 328 1.49 5.81 15.05
N THR A 329 1.52 6.52 13.93
CA THR A 329 1.97 5.97 12.66
C THR A 329 2.78 6.99 11.89
N CYS A 330 3.53 6.52 10.89
CA CYS A 330 4.08 7.40 9.88
C CYS A 330 2.93 7.99 9.02
N TRP A 331 3.17 9.05 8.25
CA TRP A 331 2.08 9.69 7.46
C TRP A 331 1.42 8.77 6.43
N MET A 332 2.09 7.68 6.05
CA MET A 332 1.56 6.63 5.16
C MET A 332 0.84 5.49 5.90
N GLY A 333 0.83 5.48 7.23
CA GLY A 333 0.22 4.42 8.05
C GLY A 333 0.91 3.06 7.96
N MET A 334 2.14 3.00 7.44
CA MET A 334 2.87 1.75 7.22
C MET A 334 3.70 1.35 8.45
N ILE A 335 4.50 2.28 8.96
CA ILE A 335 5.24 2.10 10.20
C ILE A 335 4.30 2.57 11.31
N LYS A 336 4.03 1.69 12.26
CA LYS A 336 3.11 1.95 13.37
C LYS A 336 3.74 1.54 14.68
N SER A 337 3.40 2.25 15.74
CA SER A 337 3.77 1.92 17.11
C SER A 337 2.74 2.53 18.05
N LYS A 338 3.02 2.49 19.36
CA LYS A 338 2.07 2.91 20.38
C LYS A 338 2.73 3.62 21.55
N ILE A 339 1.96 4.54 22.11
CA ILE A 339 2.22 5.21 23.38
C ILE A 339 1.36 4.47 24.41
N LYS A 340 1.99 3.73 25.32
CA LYS A 340 1.29 3.01 26.38
C LYS A 340 1.03 3.97 27.54
N VAL A 341 -0.23 4.34 27.76
CA VAL A 341 -0.65 5.16 28.88
C VAL A 341 -1.05 4.27 30.05
N ILE A 342 -0.29 4.34 31.14
CA ILE A 342 -0.57 3.68 32.41
C ILE A 342 -1.24 4.66 33.38
N ASP A 343 -1.95 4.12 34.37
CA ASP A 343 -2.48 4.91 35.50
C ASP A 343 -1.35 5.41 36.43
#